data_AF-A0A839GEQ7-F1
#
_entry.id   AF-A0A839GEQ7-F1
#
_cell.length_a   1.000
_cell.length_b   1.000
_cell.length_c   1.000
_cell.angle_alpha   90.00
_cell.angle_beta   90.00
_cell.angle_gamma   90.00
#
_symmetry.space_group_name_H-M   'P 1'
#
loop_
_entity.id
_entity.type
_entity.pdbx_description
1 polymer ?
#
loop_
_entity_poly.entity_id
_entity_poly.type
_entity_poly.pdbx_seq_one_letter_code
_entity_poly.pdbx_strand_id
1 'polypeptide(L)'
;MEPEEIYSSYSPVLMSRAQLEKSVAKKEPQPISRPGKIYRYKYLLLINEQYKGVHVINNQDPTAPQNMAFLQVPGNIDMAVKQDILYLDNAVDLVAVDISDLDNIRLVKRIANVFPELPPPDRFTSELLKNGPPKDAVIVRWELKKQ
;
A
#
# COMPACT_ATOMS: atom_id res chain seq x y z
N MET A 1 40.61 8.43 7.20
CA MET A 1 39.36 9.17 6.96
C MET A 1 38.32 8.09 6.75
N GLU A 2 37.40 7.90 7.70
CA GLU A 2 36.28 6.98 7.46
C GLU A 2 35.38 7.59 6.36
N PRO A 3 34.81 6.77 5.46
CA PRO A 3 33.92 7.28 4.43
C PRO A 3 32.71 7.97 5.09
N GLU A 4 32.30 9.12 4.56
CA GLU A 4 31.05 9.77 4.97
C GLU A 4 29.87 8.80 4.74
N GLU A 5 29.18 8.43 5.81
CA GLU A 5 28.00 7.59 5.71
C GLU A 5 26.86 8.38 5.06
N ILE A 6 26.49 8.01 3.83
CA ILE A 6 25.36 8.58 3.13
C ILE A 6 24.08 7.89 3.63
N TYR A 7 23.30 8.63 4.42
CA TYR A 7 22.01 8.18 4.93
C TYR A 7 20.85 8.56 4.01
N SER A 8 19.79 7.75 4.06
CA SER A 8 18.56 8.01 3.30
C SER A 8 17.95 9.37 3.63
N SER A 9 17.48 10.06 2.58
CA SER A 9 16.68 11.28 2.68
C SER A 9 15.24 10.99 3.11
N TYR A 10 14.88 9.72 3.30
CA TYR A 10 13.55 9.29 3.71
C TYR A 10 13.56 8.76 5.15
N SER A 11 12.43 8.98 5.84
CA SER A 11 12.14 8.39 7.14
C SER A 11 11.13 7.24 6.98
N PRO A 12 11.34 6.10 7.66
CA PRO A 12 10.39 5.01 7.62
C PRO A 12 9.16 5.38 8.44
N VAL A 13 8.00 4.92 7.99
CA VAL A 13 6.79 4.91 8.79
C VAL A 13 6.51 3.47 9.15
N LEU A 14 6.39 3.24 10.45
CA LEU A 14 6.28 1.92 11.05
C LEU A 14 4.86 1.65 11.53
N MET A 15 4.44 0.40 11.47
CA MET A 15 3.28 -0.13 12.18
C MET A 15 3.70 -1.36 12.99
N SER A 16 3.09 -1.59 14.15
CA SER A 16 3.20 -2.91 14.79
C SER A 16 2.51 -3.98 13.94
N ARG A 17 2.94 -5.24 14.04
CA ARG A 17 2.25 -6.37 13.39
C ARG A 17 0.75 -6.37 13.65
N ALA A 18 0.34 -6.19 14.90
CA ALA A 18 -1.07 -6.21 15.30
C ALA A 18 -1.88 -5.05 14.66
N GLN A 19 -1.26 -3.89 14.44
CA GLN A 19 -1.89 -2.79 13.70
C GLN A 19 -1.99 -3.12 12.20
N LEU A 20 -0.93 -3.65 11.60
CA LEU A 20 -0.91 -4.02 10.18
C LEU A 20 -2.03 -5.03 9.86
N GLU A 21 -2.19 -6.06 10.67
CA GLU A 21 -3.21 -7.09 10.46
C GLU A 21 -4.65 -6.55 10.48
N LYS A 22 -4.89 -5.45 11.19
CA LYS A 22 -6.18 -4.76 11.30
C LYS A 22 -6.30 -3.53 10.38
N SER A 23 -5.30 -3.27 9.55
CA SER A 23 -5.19 -2.00 8.81
C SER A 23 -5.93 -1.96 7.47
N VAL A 24 -6.32 -3.11 6.93
CA VAL A 24 -7.04 -3.23 5.66
C VAL A 24 -8.51 -2.87 5.88
N ALA A 25 -8.98 -1.80 5.24
CA ALA A 25 -10.35 -1.31 5.44
C ALA A 25 -10.85 -0.50 4.23
N LYS A 26 -12.15 -0.64 3.93
CA LYS A 26 -12.86 0.30 3.05
C LYS A 26 -13.01 1.66 3.75
N LYS A 27 -12.77 2.74 3.02
CA LYS A 27 -12.93 4.13 3.42
C LYS A 27 -13.72 4.89 2.36
N GLU A 28 -14.22 6.06 2.73
CA GLU A 28 -14.78 7.03 1.80
C GLU A 28 -13.79 7.37 0.67
N PRO A 29 -14.29 7.77 -0.52
CA PRO A 29 -13.47 8.24 -1.62
C PRO A 29 -12.43 9.27 -1.18
N GLN A 30 -11.20 9.15 -1.71
CA GLN A 30 -10.12 10.09 -1.44
C GLN A 30 -9.60 10.70 -2.75
N PRO A 31 -9.09 11.94 -2.72
CA PRO A 31 -8.38 12.50 -3.87
C PRO A 31 -7.15 11.64 -4.22
N ILE A 32 -6.90 11.47 -5.51
CA ILE A 32 -5.67 10.85 -6.01
C ILE A 32 -4.52 11.86 -5.83
N SER A 33 -3.42 11.42 -5.22
CA SER A 33 -2.26 12.29 -4.99
C SER A 33 -0.99 11.73 -5.64
N ARG A 34 -0.63 10.49 -5.33
CA ARG A 34 0.58 9.84 -5.86
C ARG A 34 0.21 8.47 -6.43
N PRO A 35 -0.38 8.44 -7.64
CA PRO A 35 -0.83 7.20 -8.25
C PRO A 35 0.37 6.33 -8.65
N GLY A 36 0.21 5.02 -8.49
CA GLY A 36 1.11 4.00 -9.00
C GLY A 36 0.47 3.24 -10.16
N LYS A 37 0.43 1.91 -10.05
CA LYS A 37 -0.19 1.04 -11.05
C LYS A 37 -1.68 1.33 -11.23
N ILE A 38 -2.16 1.21 -12.46
CA ILE A 38 -3.58 1.27 -12.81
C ILE A 38 -3.99 -0.09 -13.36
N TYR A 39 -5.15 -0.59 -12.93
CA TYR A 39 -5.72 -1.85 -13.41
C TYR A 39 -7.18 -1.61 -13.81
N ARG A 40 -7.57 -2.05 -15.01
CA ARG A 40 -8.98 -2.08 -15.43
C ARG A 40 -9.56 -3.46 -15.18
N TYR A 41 -10.68 -3.53 -14.47
CA TYR A 41 -11.38 -4.77 -14.21
C TYR A 41 -12.88 -4.59 -14.37
N LYS A 42 -13.47 -5.26 -15.36
CA LYS A 42 -14.85 -4.98 -15.82
C LYS A 42 -14.96 -3.47 -16.13
N TYR A 43 -15.89 -2.76 -15.49
CA TYR A 43 -16.09 -1.33 -15.60
C TYR A 43 -15.31 -0.53 -14.53
N LEU A 44 -14.54 -1.18 -13.66
CA LEU A 44 -13.78 -0.51 -12.61
C LEU A 44 -12.39 -0.09 -13.09
N LEU A 45 -11.96 1.07 -12.63
CA LEU A 45 -10.55 1.44 -12.56
C LEU A 45 -10.10 1.28 -11.11
N LEU A 46 -9.10 0.44 -10.91
CA LEU A 46 -8.39 0.27 -9.65
C LEU A 46 -7.07 1.01 -9.80
N ILE A 47 -6.84 2.02 -8.95
CA ILE A 47 -5.63 2.86 -9.02
C ILE A 47 -4.90 2.76 -7.69
N ASN A 48 -3.68 2.24 -7.70
CA ASN A 48 -2.84 2.22 -6.51
C ASN A 48 -2.51 3.67 -6.12
N GLU A 49 -2.67 4.01 -4.85
CA GLU A 49 -2.10 5.18 -4.21
C GLU A 49 -0.88 4.72 -3.44
N GLN A 50 0.30 5.16 -3.87
CA GLN A 50 1.56 4.57 -3.43
C GLN A 50 1.67 4.52 -1.89
N TYR A 51 1.86 3.31 -1.37
CA TYR A 51 1.93 2.93 0.04
C TYR A 51 0.67 3.11 0.89
N LYS A 52 -0.46 3.55 0.31
CA LYS A 52 -1.68 3.84 1.09
C LYS A 52 -2.81 2.87 0.78
N GLY A 53 -2.94 2.41 -0.45
CA GLY A 53 -4.03 1.52 -0.84
C GLY A 53 -4.46 1.69 -2.29
N VAL A 54 -5.75 1.47 -2.56
CA VAL A 54 -6.32 1.42 -3.91
C VAL A 54 -7.59 2.27 -3.99
N HIS A 55 -7.64 3.19 -4.95
CA HIS A 55 -8.86 3.89 -5.34
C HIS A 55 -9.73 2.95 -6.18
N VAL A 56 -11.03 2.89 -5.86
CA VAL A 56 -12.03 2.11 -6.59
C VAL A 56 -12.94 3.08 -7.33
N ILE A 57 -12.79 3.14 -8.64
CA ILE A 57 -13.50 4.11 -9.49
C ILE A 57 -14.43 3.36 -10.44
N ASN A 58 -15.70 3.76 -10.46
CA ASN A 58 -16.65 3.34 -11.49
C ASN A 58 -16.34 4.10 -12.78
N ASN A 59 -16.07 3.36 -13.85
CA ASN A 59 -15.77 3.86 -15.18
C ASN A 59 -16.73 3.26 -16.23
N GLN A 60 -17.99 3.02 -15.85
CA GLN A 60 -19.05 2.61 -16.76
C GLN A 60 -19.37 3.68 -17.81
N ASP A 61 -19.32 4.96 -17.40
CA ASP A 61 -19.23 6.10 -18.31
C ASP A 61 -17.80 6.70 -18.24
N PRO A 62 -16.94 6.44 -19.24
CA PRO A 62 -15.57 6.96 -19.26
C PRO A 62 -15.49 8.49 -19.35
N THR A 63 -16.56 9.18 -19.75
CA THR A 63 -16.59 10.64 -19.81
C THR A 63 -16.84 11.28 -18.44
N ALA A 64 -17.37 10.50 -17.49
CA ALA A 64 -17.71 10.93 -16.14
C ALA A 64 -17.39 9.83 -15.09
N PRO A 65 -16.11 9.47 -14.89
CA PRO A 65 -15.73 8.46 -13.90
C PRO A 65 -16.08 8.91 -12.48
N GLN A 66 -16.55 7.96 -11.66
CA GLN A 66 -17.01 8.22 -10.28
C GLN A 66 -16.12 7.49 -9.28
N ASN A 67 -15.44 8.23 -8.41
CA ASN A 67 -14.67 7.63 -7.31
C ASN A 67 -15.62 7.12 -6.22
N MET A 68 -15.71 5.80 -6.06
CA MET A 68 -16.70 5.15 -5.19
C MET A 68 -16.17 4.88 -3.79
N ALA A 69 -14.88 4.54 -3.66
CA ALA A 69 -14.29 4.18 -2.38
C ALA A 69 -12.77 4.23 -2.42
N PHE A 70 -12.16 4.28 -1.24
CA PHE A 70 -10.74 4.03 -1.05
C PHE A 70 -10.53 2.78 -0.21
N LEU A 71 -9.89 1.76 -0.78
CA LEU A 71 -9.47 0.58 -0.03
C LEU A 71 -8.10 0.85 0.59
N GLN A 72 -8.09 1.18 1.88
CA GLN A 72 -6.87 1.43 2.64
C GLN A 72 -6.10 0.12 2.81
N VAL A 73 -4.85 0.09 2.32
CA VAL A 73 -3.90 -1.02 2.48
C VAL A 73 -2.51 -0.42 2.64
N PRO A 74 -2.05 -0.18 3.89
CA PRO A 74 -0.73 0.39 4.13
C PRO A 74 0.39 -0.45 3.52
N GLY A 75 1.38 0.20 2.92
CA GLY A 75 2.46 -0.50 2.22
C GLY A 75 2.07 -1.10 0.88
N ASN A 76 0.90 -0.75 0.33
CA ASN A 76 0.50 -1.22 -0.99
C ASN A 76 1.29 -0.53 -2.12
N ILE A 77 1.90 -1.31 -3.00
CA ILE A 77 2.68 -0.89 -4.16
C ILE A 77 2.12 -1.56 -5.42
N ASP A 78 1.90 -2.87 -5.37
CA ASP A 78 1.41 -3.64 -6.51
C ASP A 78 0.05 -4.26 -6.23
N MET A 79 -0.65 -4.56 -7.32
CA MET A 79 -1.96 -5.19 -7.31
C MET A 79 -2.20 -6.04 -8.55
N ALA A 80 -3.03 -7.07 -8.37
CA ALA A 80 -3.57 -7.88 -9.45
C ALA A 80 -4.99 -8.32 -9.08
N VAL A 81 -5.83 -8.58 -10.08
CA VAL A 81 -7.22 -9.02 -9.84
C VAL A 81 -7.54 -10.24 -10.67
N LYS A 82 -8.24 -11.19 -10.06
CA LYS A 82 -8.72 -12.42 -10.71
C LYS A 82 -9.99 -12.88 -10.02
N GLN A 83 -11.05 -13.13 -10.80
CA GLN A 83 -12.33 -13.66 -10.31
C GLN A 83 -12.87 -12.89 -9.10
N ASP A 84 -12.95 -11.56 -9.23
CA ASP A 84 -13.43 -10.65 -8.18
C ASP A 84 -12.58 -10.63 -6.90
N ILE A 85 -11.40 -11.27 -6.90
CA ILE A 85 -10.42 -11.16 -5.83
C ILE A 85 -9.31 -10.22 -6.24
N LEU A 86 -9.14 -9.15 -5.48
CA LEU A 86 -8.05 -8.19 -5.57
C LEU A 86 -6.92 -8.63 -4.63
N TYR A 87 -5.78 -8.98 -5.23
CA TYR A 87 -4.54 -9.34 -4.54
C TYR A 87 -3.68 -8.11 -4.42
N LEU A 88 -3.21 -7.83 -3.21
CA LEU A 88 -2.47 -6.63 -2.84
C LEU A 88 -1.30 -7.03 -1.94
N ASP A 89 -0.17 -6.39 -2.12
CA ASP A 89 0.80 -6.32 -1.04
C ASP A 89 0.27 -5.40 0.08
N ASN A 90 0.52 -5.80 1.32
CA ASN A 90 0.27 -5.03 2.52
C ASN A 90 1.58 -5.01 3.32
N ALA A 91 2.53 -4.19 2.84
CA ALA A 91 3.93 -4.26 3.21
C ALA A 91 4.50 -5.68 2.96
N VAL A 92 4.94 -6.38 4.01
CA VAL A 92 5.56 -7.72 3.91
C VAL A 92 4.56 -8.85 3.68
N ASP A 93 3.26 -8.56 3.75
CA ASP A 93 2.19 -9.55 3.63
C ASP A 93 1.51 -9.50 2.26
N LEU A 94 0.99 -10.64 1.81
CA LEU A 94 0.03 -10.73 0.70
C LEU A 94 -1.38 -10.78 1.27
N VAL A 95 -2.27 -9.91 0.80
CA VAL A 95 -3.69 -9.93 1.15
C VAL A 95 -4.57 -10.15 -0.09
N ALA A 96 -5.65 -10.88 0.11
CA ALA A 96 -6.69 -11.12 -0.87
C ALA A 96 -7.99 -10.50 -0.37
N VAL A 97 -8.54 -9.59 -1.16
CA VAL A 97 -9.75 -8.84 -0.86
C VAL A 97 -10.81 -9.16 -1.90
N ASP A 98 -11.98 -9.58 -1.45
CA ASP A 98 -13.14 -9.81 -2.32
C ASP A 98 -13.83 -8.47 -2.62
N ILE A 99 -13.97 -8.20 -3.92
CA ILE A 99 -14.57 -7.00 -4.49
C ILE A 99 -15.80 -7.33 -5.36
N SER A 100 -16.41 -8.52 -5.20
CA SER A 100 -17.63 -8.89 -5.92
C SER A 100 -18.82 -8.00 -5.57
N ASP A 101 -18.84 -7.48 -4.34
CA ASP A 101 -19.78 -6.50 -3.81
C ASP A 101 -18.99 -5.32 -3.25
N LEU A 102 -19.06 -4.17 -3.93
CA LEU A 102 -18.31 -2.98 -3.55
C LEU A 102 -18.88 -2.31 -2.30
N ASP A 103 -20.12 -2.59 -1.92
CA ASP A 103 -20.70 -2.11 -0.67
C ASP A 103 -20.13 -2.89 0.52
N ASN A 104 -19.81 -4.16 0.31
CA ASN A 104 -19.30 -5.09 1.32
C ASN A 104 -17.95 -5.72 0.95
N ILE A 105 -16.93 -4.88 0.75
CA ILE A 105 -15.55 -5.33 0.49
C ILE A 105 -14.99 -6.04 1.73
N ARG A 106 -14.46 -7.26 1.55
CA ARG A 106 -13.98 -8.10 2.65
C ARG A 106 -12.58 -8.67 2.42
N LEU A 107 -11.74 -8.62 3.45
CA LEU A 107 -10.47 -9.37 3.47
C LEU A 107 -10.77 -10.86 3.63
N VAL A 108 -10.45 -11.67 2.62
CA VAL A 108 -10.73 -13.11 2.64
C VAL A 108 -9.52 -13.94 3.03
N LYS A 109 -8.31 -13.44 2.79
CA LYS A 109 -7.08 -14.12 3.18
C LYS A 109 -5.93 -13.16 3.38
N ARG A 110 -5.04 -13.51 4.30
CA ARG A 110 -3.71 -12.94 4.48
C ARG A 110 -2.69 -14.07 4.50
N ILE A 111 -1.56 -13.86 3.83
CA ILE A 111 -0.37 -14.70 3.95
C ILE A 111 0.74 -13.78 4.41
N ALA A 112 1.24 -14.02 5.63
CA ALA A 112 2.23 -13.15 6.25
C ALA A 112 3.64 -13.42 5.72
N ASN A 113 4.47 -12.37 5.66
CA ASN A 113 5.91 -12.45 5.36
C ASN A 113 6.27 -13.14 4.04
N VAL A 114 5.50 -12.87 2.99
CA VAL A 114 5.76 -13.41 1.64
C VAL A 114 6.70 -12.48 0.86
N PHE A 115 6.66 -11.19 1.16
CA PHE A 115 7.45 -10.17 0.49
C PHE A 115 8.63 -9.71 1.34
N PRO A 116 9.74 -9.27 0.71
CA PRO A 116 10.82 -8.60 1.43
C PRO A 116 10.32 -7.29 2.06
N GLU A 117 11.04 -6.82 3.08
CA GLU A 117 10.80 -5.51 3.67
C GLU A 117 10.96 -4.40 2.61
N LEU A 118 10.11 -3.36 2.71
CA LEU A 118 10.10 -2.24 1.78
C LEU A 118 11.36 -1.38 1.93
N PRO A 119 12.26 -1.35 0.93
CA PRO A 119 13.46 -0.52 1.01
C PRO A 119 13.14 0.98 0.85
N PRO A 120 14.02 1.86 1.35
CA PRO A 120 13.96 3.29 1.07
C PRO A 120 13.94 3.56 -0.45
N PRO A 121 13.21 4.60 -0.91
CA PRO A 121 13.15 4.94 -2.34
C PRO A 121 14.51 5.23 -2.96
N ASP A 122 15.43 5.82 -2.21
CA ASP A 122 16.80 6.16 -2.64
C ASP A 122 17.80 5.01 -2.45
N ARG A 123 17.37 3.89 -1.87
CA ARG A 123 18.18 2.67 -1.60
C ARG A 123 19.36 2.88 -0.64
N PHE A 124 19.46 4.03 0.03
CA PHE A 124 20.45 4.26 1.07
C PHE A 124 19.96 3.72 2.43
N THR A 125 20.88 3.46 3.36
CA THR A 125 20.52 3.03 4.71
C THR A 125 19.80 4.16 5.45
N SER A 126 18.71 3.86 6.13
CA SER A 126 18.08 4.83 7.03
C SER A 126 18.84 4.87 8.36
N GLU A 127 19.25 6.07 8.79
CA GLU A 127 19.88 6.28 10.09
C GLU A 127 19.03 5.73 11.25
N LEU A 128 17.70 5.88 11.15
CA LEU A 128 16.74 5.41 12.14
C LEU A 128 16.66 3.89 12.24
N LEU A 129 17.14 3.17 11.21
CA LEU A 129 17.13 1.71 11.13
C LEU A 129 18.54 1.11 11.07
N LYS A 130 19.59 1.88 11.41
CA LYS A 130 20.98 1.37 11.37
C LYS A 130 21.20 0.13 12.24
N ASN A 131 20.39 -0.03 13.29
CA ASN A 131 20.38 -1.18 14.18
C ASN A 131 19.18 -2.13 13.92
N GLY A 132 18.50 -1.99 12.78
CA GLY A 132 17.24 -2.64 12.46
C GLY A 132 16.00 -1.93 13.03
N PRO A 133 14.79 -2.23 12.52
CA PRO A 133 13.55 -1.73 13.09
C PRO A 133 13.28 -2.32 14.48
N PRO A 134 12.47 -1.65 15.32
CA PRO A 134 11.99 -2.23 16.57
C PRO A 134 11.38 -3.62 16.36
N LYS A 135 11.50 -4.49 17.36
CA LYS A 135 10.87 -5.81 17.33
C LYS A 135 9.36 -5.68 17.04
N ASP A 136 8.87 -6.51 16.11
CA ASP A 136 7.47 -6.54 15.65
C ASP A 136 6.97 -5.30 14.89
N ALA A 137 7.87 -4.36 14.55
CA ALA A 137 7.57 -3.26 13.65
C ALA A 137 7.69 -3.69 12.18
N VAL A 138 6.82 -3.16 11.34
CA VAL A 138 6.81 -3.35 9.89
C VAL A 138 6.87 -1.98 9.24
N ILE A 139 7.77 -1.82 8.27
CA ILE A 139 7.84 -0.61 7.44
C ILE A 139 6.69 -0.64 6.45
N VAL A 140 5.79 0.34 6.56
CA VAL A 140 4.61 0.46 5.68
C VAL A 140 4.73 1.57 4.65
N ARG A 141 5.63 2.54 4.83
CA ARG A 141 5.93 3.55 3.81
C ARG A 141 7.20 4.31 4.15
N TRP A 142 7.64 5.13 3.20
CA TRP A 142 8.75 6.07 3.35
C TRP A 142 8.28 7.49 3.04
N GLU A 143 8.64 8.43 3.90
CA GLU A 143 8.33 9.85 3.74
C GLU A 143 9.62 10.64 3.56
N LEU A 144 9.65 11.56 2.59
CA LEU A 144 10.80 12.45 2.41
C LEU A 144 10.93 13.33 3.66
N LYS A 145 12.13 13.37 4.25
CA LYS A 145 12.42 14.25 5.38
C LYS A 145 12.15 15.69 4.95
N LYS A 146 11.32 16.41 5.71
CA LYS A 146 11.19 17.86 5.51
C LYS A 146 12.51 18.51 5.93
N GLN A 147 13.05 19.35 5.05
CA GLN A 147 14.19 20.20 5.36
C GLN A 147 13.80 21.27 6.39
#